data_AF-A0A420MUA9-F1
#
_entry.id   AF-A0A420MUA9-F1
#
_cell.length_a   1.000
_cell.length_b   1.000
_cell.length_c   1.000
_cell.angle_alpha   90.00
_cell.angle_beta   90.00
_cell.angle_gamma   90.00
#
_symmetry.space_group_name_H-M   'P 1'
#
loop_
_entity.id
_entity.type
_entity.pdbx_description
1 polymer ?
#
loop_
_entity_poly.entity_id
_entity_poly.type
_entity_poly.pdbx_seq_one_letter_code
_entity_poly.pdbx_strand_id
1 'polypeptide(L)'
;MRIIAGFSASPGDYFLAHAAHEPPYVLQKQLWPWIEEWEPRFKARARRQCWAEGGLEDDDLAADGFLKLMRRLRIVLLQDLAVLQPRYPSLPFFAYAPFNGPEWDEFAVAVRSDAVGATEPLSLLIQHALPELSGVLESTREAVLQNSQRLAIRLEARLEGIQGGLDALLQGKVPVTFTGHFGAGPAVSLAPAPSTASTLNFNTAPAPAPEPPVPGMPVVTALAKVFTVRDIWKE
;
A
#
# COMPACT_ATOMS: atom_id res chain seq x y z
N MET A 1 17.68 -18.89 5.54
CA MET A 1 18.21 -18.34 6.80
C MET A 1 17.48 -17.08 7.28
N ARG A 2 17.12 -16.11 6.42
CA ARG A 2 16.40 -14.88 6.84
C ARG A 2 15.01 -15.13 7.46
N ILE A 3 14.23 -16.03 6.87
CA ILE A 3 12.91 -16.46 7.37
C ILE A 3 12.98 -17.01 8.80
N ILE A 4 14.05 -17.75 9.13
CA ILE A 4 14.24 -18.33 10.48
C ILE A 4 14.55 -17.23 11.50
N ALA A 5 15.15 -16.12 11.07
CA ALA A 5 15.41 -14.94 11.90
C ALA A 5 14.23 -13.96 11.94
N GLY A 6 13.05 -14.36 11.45
CA GLY A 6 11.83 -13.54 11.47
C GLY A 6 11.72 -12.50 10.35
N PHE A 7 12.66 -12.49 9.40
CA PHE A 7 12.59 -11.59 8.24
C PHE A 7 11.81 -12.23 7.09
N SER A 8 11.25 -11.40 6.20
CA SER A 8 10.57 -11.93 5.02
C SER A 8 11.52 -12.74 4.12
N ALA A 9 10.95 -13.59 3.26
CA ALA A 9 11.70 -14.34 2.27
C ALA A 9 12.23 -13.47 1.12
N SER A 10 11.63 -12.29 0.92
CA SER A 10 11.90 -11.41 -0.21
C SER A 10 13.24 -10.68 -0.02
N PRO A 11 14.10 -10.62 -1.05
CA PRO A 11 15.29 -9.79 -1.00
C PRO A 11 14.92 -8.30 -0.92
N GLY A 12 15.43 -7.61 0.09
CA GLY A 12 15.28 -6.16 0.21
C GLY A 12 14.50 -5.72 1.44
N ASP A 13 13.57 -6.54 1.94
CA ASP A 13 12.55 -6.28 2.99
C ASP A 13 13.06 -5.93 4.40
N TYR A 14 14.31 -5.49 4.56
CA TYR A 14 14.81 -5.03 5.84
C TYR A 14 15.59 -3.74 5.68
N PHE A 15 15.18 -2.74 6.42
CA PHE A 15 15.87 -1.46 6.51
C PHE A 15 16.14 -1.13 7.98
N LEU A 16 17.41 -0.95 8.30
CA LEU A 16 17.85 -0.54 9.64
C LEU A 16 18.41 0.88 9.53
N ALA A 17 17.61 1.87 9.91
CA ALA A 17 17.98 3.28 9.85
C ALA A 17 19.31 3.58 10.58
N HIS A 18 19.47 3.00 11.79
CA HIS A 18 20.68 3.16 12.59
C HIS A 18 21.94 2.53 11.97
N ALA A 19 21.79 1.61 11.02
CA ALA A 19 22.92 0.99 10.33
C ALA A 19 23.55 1.92 9.27
N ALA A 20 22.94 3.06 8.96
CA ALA A 20 23.46 4.05 8.01
C ALA A 20 24.71 4.78 8.53
N HIS A 21 24.88 4.90 9.85
CA HIS A 21 26.03 5.57 10.43
C HIS A 21 27.15 4.57 10.76
N GLU A 22 28.28 4.73 10.10
CA GLU A 22 29.47 3.99 10.47
C GLU A 22 30.06 4.58 11.78
N PRO A 23 30.28 3.76 12.82
CA PRO A 23 30.84 4.26 14.07
C PRO A 23 32.25 4.84 13.85
N PRO A 24 32.58 5.99 14.47
CA PRO A 24 33.92 6.55 14.42
C PRO A 24 35.00 5.53 14.79
N TYR A 25 36.10 5.50 14.03
CA TYR A 25 37.19 4.55 14.27
C TYR A 25 37.78 4.64 15.69
N VAL A 26 37.72 5.83 16.31
CA VAL A 26 38.14 6.04 17.71
C VAL A 26 37.30 5.23 18.69
N LEU A 27 35.99 5.11 18.48
CA LEU A 27 35.12 4.26 19.30
C LEU A 27 35.35 2.78 18.98
N GLN A 28 35.55 2.46 17.70
CA GLN A 28 35.78 1.09 17.28
C GLN A 28 37.01 0.48 17.95
N LYS A 29 38.16 1.16 17.93
CA LYS A 29 39.41 0.62 18.50
C LYS A 29 39.37 0.42 20.02
N GLN A 30 38.44 1.08 20.72
CA GLN A 30 38.26 0.89 22.17
C GLN A 30 37.55 -0.43 22.50
N LEU A 31 36.75 -0.97 21.56
CA LEU A 31 36.13 -2.29 21.68
C LEU A 31 37.01 -3.35 21.03
N TRP A 32 37.52 -4.30 21.80
CA TRP A 32 38.44 -5.35 21.30
C TRP A 32 39.70 -4.79 20.59
N PRO A 33 40.58 -4.05 21.29
CA PRO A 33 41.74 -3.39 20.69
C PRO A 33 42.69 -4.35 19.95
N TRP A 34 42.74 -5.62 20.39
CA TRP A 34 43.55 -6.68 19.79
C TRP A 34 43.25 -6.90 18.30
N ILE A 35 42.03 -6.59 17.82
CA ILE A 35 41.71 -6.69 16.40
C ILE A 35 42.63 -5.81 15.55
N GLU A 36 43.01 -4.63 16.05
CA GLU A 36 43.89 -3.69 15.34
C GLU A 36 45.33 -4.23 15.22
N GLU A 37 45.74 -5.10 16.14
CA GLU A 37 47.04 -5.77 16.09
C GLU A 37 47.03 -6.94 15.10
N TRP A 38 45.96 -7.75 15.11
CA TRP A 38 45.92 -8.99 14.33
C TRP A 38 45.47 -8.79 12.88
N GLU A 39 44.57 -7.84 12.61
CA GLU A 39 44.09 -7.59 11.26
C GLU A 39 45.21 -7.31 10.24
N PRO A 40 46.18 -6.41 10.52
CA PRO A 40 47.29 -6.17 9.61
C PRO A 40 48.08 -7.43 9.32
N ARG A 41 48.23 -8.34 10.30
CA ARG A 41 48.98 -9.59 10.13
C ARG A 41 48.26 -10.58 9.22
N PHE A 42 46.93 -10.72 9.37
CA PHE A 42 46.13 -11.52 8.44
C PHE A 42 46.09 -10.92 7.02
N LYS A 43 46.06 -9.59 6.89
CA LYS A 43 46.18 -8.89 5.59
C LYS A 43 47.55 -9.07 4.95
N ALA A 44 48.62 -9.00 5.74
CA ALA A 44 49.99 -9.25 5.32
C ALA A 44 50.16 -10.71 4.87
N ARG A 45 49.55 -11.65 5.60
CA ARG A 45 49.52 -13.07 5.21
C ARG A 45 48.84 -13.31 3.88
N ALA A 46 47.73 -12.62 3.59
CA ALA A 46 47.08 -12.70 2.28
C ALA A 46 48.00 -12.26 1.12
N ARG A 47 49.04 -11.46 1.41
CA ARG A 47 50.11 -11.07 0.49
C ARG A 47 51.32 -12.01 0.53
N ARG A 48 51.19 -13.18 1.17
CA ARG A 48 52.22 -14.21 1.40
C ARG A 48 53.41 -13.76 2.27
N GLN A 49 53.23 -12.74 3.08
CA GLN A 49 54.27 -12.28 4.02
C GLN A 49 54.39 -13.24 5.20
N CYS A 50 55.62 -13.47 5.65
CA CYS A 50 55.94 -14.34 6.80
C CYS A 50 55.87 -13.57 8.13
N TRP A 51 56.00 -14.26 9.26
CA TRP A 51 55.96 -13.63 10.59
C TRP A 51 56.99 -12.49 10.76
N ALA A 52 58.22 -12.69 10.27
CA ALA A 52 59.28 -11.69 10.34
C ALA A 52 58.97 -10.40 9.55
N GLU A 53 58.10 -10.50 8.54
CA GLU A 53 57.62 -9.38 7.72
C GLU A 53 56.30 -8.78 8.26
N GLY A 54 55.84 -9.23 9.43
CA GLY A 54 54.57 -8.81 10.02
C GLY A 54 53.34 -9.59 9.53
N GLY A 55 53.54 -10.70 8.81
CA GLY A 55 52.49 -11.64 8.41
C GLY A 55 52.27 -12.77 9.41
N LEU A 56 51.74 -13.89 8.93
CA LEU A 56 51.53 -15.13 9.69
C LEU A 56 52.28 -16.27 8.99
N GLU A 57 52.62 -17.32 9.74
CA GLU A 57 53.23 -18.52 9.14
C GLU A 57 52.14 -19.44 8.58
N ASP A 58 51.09 -19.66 9.36
CA ASP A 58 49.97 -20.53 9.01
C ASP A 58 48.82 -19.78 8.33
N ASP A 59 48.03 -20.54 7.56
CA ASP A 59 46.81 -20.06 6.91
C ASP A 59 45.57 -20.46 7.73
N ASP A 60 45.37 -19.78 8.87
CA ASP A 60 44.22 -20.00 9.73
C ASP A 60 42.99 -19.22 9.22
N LEU A 61 42.27 -19.85 8.29
CA LEU A 61 41.05 -19.30 7.70
C LEU A 61 39.95 -19.09 8.76
N ALA A 62 39.93 -19.90 9.82
CA ALA A 62 38.93 -19.78 10.88
C ALA A 62 39.19 -18.52 11.72
N ALA A 63 40.45 -18.25 12.07
CA ALA A 63 40.84 -17.04 12.76
C ALA A 63 40.60 -15.76 11.93
N ASP A 64 40.89 -15.78 10.63
CA ASP A 64 40.56 -14.68 9.72
C ASP A 64 39.04 -14.43 9.65
N GLY A 65 38.25 -15.50 9.48
CA GLY A 65 36.79 -15.43 9.51
C GLY A 65 36.24 -14.91 10.84
N PHE A 66 36.83 -15.34 11.96
CA PHE A 66 36.47 -14.87 13.30
C PHE A 66 36.78 -13.38 13.49
N LEU A 67 37.94 -12.90 13.03
CA LEU A 67 38.29 -11.47 13.07
C LEU A 67 37.31 -10.61 12.27
N LYS A 68 36.93 -11.07 11.07
CA LYS A 68 35.91 -10.42 10.23
C LYS A 68 34.56 -10.36 10.94
N LEU A 69 34.15 -11.46 11.57
CA LEU A 69 32.94 -11.53 12.37
C LEU A 69 32.97 -10.53 13.54
N MET A 70 34.04 -10.55 14.33
CA MET A 70 34.19 -9.66 15.49
C MET A 70 34.15 -8.19 15.09
N ARG A 71 34.75 -7.81 13.97
CA ARG A 71 34.62 -6.44 13.43
C ARG A 71 33.18 -6.09 13.08
N ARG A 72 32.45 -7.00 12.45
CA ARG A 72 31.05 -6.76 12.11
C ARG A 72 30.20 -6.60 13.37
N LEU A 73 30.42 -7.47 14.37
CA LEU A 73 29.72 -7.39 15.66
C LEU A 73 30.05 -6.10 16.40
N ARG A 74 31.27 -5.59 16.28
CA ARG A 74 31.69 -4.32 16.92
C ARG A 74 30.85 -3.15 16.42
N ILE A 75 30.64 -3.09 15.11
CA ILE A 75 29.85 -2.05 14.47
C ILE A 75 28.39 -2.15 14.92
N VAL A 76 27.82 -3.36 14.83
CA VAL A 76 26.42 -3.61 15.23
C VAL A 76 26.20 -3.27 16.71
N LEU A 77 27.11 -3.68 17.59
CA LEU A 77 27.01 -3.39 19.02
C LEU A 77 27.00 -1.89 19.32
N LEU A 78 27.87 -1.12 18.66
CA LEU A 78 27.90 0.34 18.81
C LEU A 78 26.60 0.99 18.32
N GLN A 79 26.10 0.58 17.16
CA GLN A 79 24.86 1.10 16.58
C GLN A 79 23.64 0.77 17.45
N ASP A 80 23.52 -0.48 17.89
CA ASP A 80 22.38 -0.95 18.67
C ASP A 80 22.37 -0.31 20.06
N LEU A 81 23.53 -0.20 20.73
CA LEU A 81 23.61 0.44 22.03
C LEU A 81 23.26 1.93 21.98
N ALA A 82 23.55 2.63 20.86
CA ALA A 82 23.19 4.03 20.69
C ALA A 82 21.66 4.22 20.64
N VAL A 83 20.95 3.28 20.02
CA VAL A 83 19.49 3.22 19.97
C VAL A 83 18.90 2.80 21.33
N LEU A 84 19.53 1.86 22.02
CA LEU A 84 19.04 1.31 23.29
C LEU A 84 19.30 2.20 24.51
N GLN A 85 20.32 3.07 24.46
CA GLN A 85 20.74 3.92 25.60
C GLN A 85 19.59 4.70 26.25
N PRO A 86 18.68 5.39 25.52
CA PRO A 86 17.58 6.12 26.15
C PRO A 86 16.56 5.21 26.82
N ARG A 87 16.40 3.97 26.33
CA ARG A 87 15.41 3.00 26.83
C ARG A 87 15.93 2.25 28.04
N TYR A 88 17.25 2.01 28.10
CA TYR A 88 17.89 1.25 29.17
C TYR A 88 19.17 1.95 29.65
N PRO A 89 19.08 3.17 30.20
CA PRO A 89 20.25 3.95 30.58
C PRO A 89 21.05 3.32 31.73
N SER A 90 20.43 2.44 32.51
CA SER A 90 21.06 1.73 33.63
C SER A 90 21.89 0.51 33.22
N LEU A 91 22.04 0.22 31.92
CA LEU A 91 22.86 -0.90 31.48
C LEU A 91 24.33 -0.69 31.88
N PRO A 92 25.04 -1.72 32.38
CA PRO A 92 26.43 -1.60 32.81
C PRO A 92 27.39 -1.14 31.72
N PHE A 93 27.06 -1.37 30.44
CA PHE A 93 27.86 -0.94 29.30
C PHE A 93 28.16 0.56 29.34
N PHE A 94 27.17 1.38 29.70
CA PHE A 94 27.28 2.86 29.70
C PHE A 94 28.16 3.42 30.82
N ALA A 95 28.62 2.59 31.76
CA ALA A 95 29.54 3.02 32.81
C ALA A 95 31.00 3.05 32.35
N TYR A 96 31.33 2.38 31.23
CA TYR A 96 32.71 2.18 30.79
C TYR A 96 32.93 2.71 29.38
N ALA A 97 34.19 3.02 29.06
CA ALA A 97 34.59 3.34 27.69
C ALA A 97 34.28 2.14 26.75
N PRO A 98 33.84 2.37 25.51
CA PRO A 98 33.71 3.68 24.83
C PRO A 98 32.45 4.47 25.17
N PHE A 99 31.53 3.94 25.98
CA PHE A 99 30.14 4.41 26.07
C PHE A 99 29.89 5.58 27.03
N ASN A 100 30.95 6.15 27.61
CA ASN A 100 30.89 7.21 28.63
C ASN A 100 31.65 8.50 28.22
N GLY A 101 32.08 8.58 26.95
CA GLY A 101 32.87 9.70 26.42
C GLY A 101 32.11 10.58 25.42
N PRO A 102 32.64 11.77 25.10
CA PRO A 102 31.98 12.72 24.20
C PRO A 102 31.86 12.18 22.76
N GLU A 103 32.82 11.40 22.29
CA GLU A 103 32.77 10.79 20.96
C GLU A 103 31.59 9.81 20.84
N TRP A 104 31.25 9.13 21.93
CA TRP A 104 30.08 8.26 21.99
C TRP A 104 28.80 9.07 21.99
N ASP A 105 28.72 10.14 22.78
CA ASP A 105 27.52 10.97 22.86
C ASP A 105 27.18 11.60 21.50
N GLU A 106 28.17 12.13 20.79
CA GLU A 106 28.02 12.66 19.43
C GLU A 106 27.51 11.60 18.45
N PHE A 107 28.16 10.43 18.43
CA PHE A 107 27.74 9.31 17.57
C PHE A 107 26.32 8.85 17.90
N ALA A 108 26.01 8.69 19.18
CA ALA A 108 24.73 8.17 19.62
C ALA A 108 23.58 9.16 19.32
N VAL A 109 23.83 10.47 19.41
CA VAL A 109 22.87 11.49 18.95
C VAL A 109 22.64 11.42 17.44
N ALA A 110 23.69 11.25 16.64
CA ALA A 110 23.58 11.13 15.19
C ALA A 110 22.73 9.90 14.79
N VAL A 111 23.06 8.72 15.33
CA VAL A 111 22.32 7.47 15.09
C VAL A 111 20.84 7.60 15.43
N ARG A 112 20.52 8.25 16.55
CA ARG A 112 19.12 8.41 16.98
C ARG A 112 18.35 9.43 16.15
N SER A 113 18.99 10.50 15.72
CA SER A 113 18.35 11.55 14.92
C SER A 113 17.81 10.97 13.60
N ASP A 114 18.61 10.11 12.95
CA ASP A 114 18.17 9.43 11.74
C ASP A 114 17.23 8.27 12.04
N ALA A 115 17.35 7.56 13.16
CA ALA A 115 16.37 6.53 13.53
C ALA A 115 14.94 7.09 13.71
N VAL A 116 14.81 8.36 14.14
CA VAL A 116 13.51 9.04 14.29
C VAL A 116 13.03 9.63 12.96
N GLY A 117 13.94 10.08 12.10
CA GLY A 117 13.61 10.70 10.80
C GLY A 117 13.57 9.74 9.61
N ALA A 118 14.07 8.52 9.76
CA ALA A 118 14.19 7.57 8.67
C ALA A 118 12.83 7.03 8.27
N THR A 119 12.29 7.60 7.19
CA THR A 119 11.19 7.02 6.45
C THR A 119 11.70 5.76 5.79
N GLU A 120 11.04 4.64 6.03
CA GLU A 120 11.29 3.39 5.33
C GLU A 120 11.37 3.65 3.82
N PRO A 121 12.41 3.18 3.10
CA PRO A 121 12.59 3.52 1.70
C PRO A 121 11.33 3.15 0.91
N LEU A 122 10.86 4.07 0.05
CA LEU A 122 9.60 3.92 -0.69
C LEU A 122 9.49 2.58 -1.43
N SER A 123 10.61 2.03 -1.89
CA SER A 123 10.69 0.72 -2.52
C SER A 123 10.18 -0.41 -1.61
N LEU A 124 10.42 -0.34 -0.31
CA LEU A 124 9.90 -1.29 0.66
C LEU A 124 8.41 -1.10 0.91
N LEU A 125 7.96 0.14 1.10
CA LEU A 125 6.54 0.43 1.24
C LEU A 125 5.73 -0.08 0.04
N ILE A 126 6.26 0.09 -1.18
CA ILE A 126 5.62 -0.43 -2.40
C ILE A 126 5.64 -1.96 -2.43
N GLN A 127 6.75 -2.61 -2.06
CA GLN A 127 6.81 -4.08 -1.99
C GLN A 127 5.83 -4.66 -0.98
N HIS A 128 5.63 -3.99 0.15
CA HIS A 128 4.64 -4.39 1.16
C HIS A 128 3.19 -4.10 0.73
N ALA A 129 2.96 -3.02 -0.01
CA ALA A 129 1.62 -2.63 -0.46
C ALA A 129 1.15 -3.43 -1.69
N LEU A 130 2.06 -3.92 -2.54
CA LEU A 130 1.72 -4.58 -3.80
C LEU A 130 0.88 -5.87 -3.63
N PRO A 131 1.16 -6.76 -2.66
CA PRO A 131 0.33 -7.94 -2.41
C PRO A 131 -1.09 -7.59 -1.98
N GLU A 132 -1.24 -6.62 -1.07
CA GLU A 132 -2.55 -6.14 -0.61
C GLU A 132 -3.37 -5.55 -1.76
N LEU A 133 -2.73 -4.70 -2.58
CA LEU A 133 -3.36 -4.13 -3.77
C LEU A 133 -3.72 -5.20 -4.81
N SER A 134 -2.89 -6.24 -4.95
CA SER A 134 -3.18 -7.35 -5.86
C SER A 134 -4.41 -8.13 -5.42
N GLY A 135 -4.56 -8.43 -4.12
CA GLY A 135 -5.73 -9.13 -3.59
C GLY A 135 -7.00 -8.31 -3.75
N VAL A 136 -6.94 -7.00 -3.49
CA VAL A 136 -8.06 -6.10 -3.76
C VAL A 136 -8.41 -6.12 -5.24
N LEU A 137 -7.45 -5.92 -6.14
CA LEU A 137 -7.68 -5.88 -7.58
C LEU A 137 -8.25 -7.19 -8.15
N GLU A 138 -7.72 -8.34 -7.70
CA GLU A 138 -8.22 -9.66 -8.07
C GLU A 138 -9.67 -9.83 -7.60
N SER A 139 -9.97 -9.38 -6.37
CA SER A 139 -11.35 -9.42 -5.84
C SER A 139 -12.31 -8.52 -6.62
N THR A 140 -11.89 -7.32 -7.02
CA THR A 140 -12.72 -6.44 -7.85
C THR A 140 -12.93 -7.01 -9.23
N ARG A 141 -11.88 -7.61 -9.83
CA ARG A 141 -11.97 -8.30 -11.11
C ARG A 141 -12.98 -9.43 -11.05
N GLU A 142 -12.90 -10.27 -10.01
CA GLU A 142 -13.82 -11.39 -9.82
C GLU A 142 -15.26 -10.91 -9.61
N ALA A 143 -15.47 -9.86 -8.80
CA ALA A 143 -16.78 -9.26 -8.60
C ALA A 143 -17.39 -8.69 -9.91
N VAL A 144 -16.56 -8.06 -10.75
CA VAL A 144 -17.00 -7.53 -12.06
C VAL A 144 -17.37 -8.67 -13.01
N LEU A 145 -16.57 -9.74 -13.07
CA LEU A 145 -16.87 -10.90 -13.91
C LEU A 145 -18.16 -11.59 -13.48
N GLN A 146 -18.37 -11.78 -12.17
CA GLN A 146 -19.60 -12.35 -11.65
C GLN A 146 -20.82 -11.48 -11.93
N ASN A 147 -20.69 -10.15 -11.81
CA ASN A 147 -21.79 -9.24 -12.15
C ASN A 147 -22.14 -9.32 -13.64
N SER A 148 -21.12 -9.32 -14.52
CA SER A 148 -21.31 -9.47 -15.96
C SER A 148 -22.03 -10.78 -16.31
N GLN A 149 -21.58 -11.91 -15.74
CA GLN A 149 -22.24 -13.21 -15.96
C GLN A 149 -23.69 -13.22 -15.48
N ARG A 150 -23.98 -12.64 -14.31
CA ARG A 150 -25.36 -12.52 -13.82
C ARG A 150 -26.24 -11.70 -14.75
N LEU A 151 -25.71 -10.60 -15.30
CA LEU A 151 -26.43 -9.78 -16.27
C LEU A 151 -26.70 -10.57 -17.56
N ALA A 152 -25.72 -11.32 -18.06
CA ALA A 152 -25.89 -12.15 -19.25
C ALA A 152 -27.01 -13.20 -19.06
N ILE A 153 -26.97 -13.97 -17.97
CA ILE A 153 -28.00 -14.97 -17.64
C ILE A 153 -29.38 -14.31 -17.50
N ARG A 154 -29.43 -13.12 -16.88
CA ARG A 154 -30.70 -12.38 -16.71
C ARG A 154 -31.27 -11.90 -18.04
N LEU A 155 -30.41 -11.50 -18.98
CA LEU A 155 -30.82 -11.07 -20.32
C LEU A 155 -31.33 -12.27 -21.14
N GLU A 156 -30.62 -13.40 -21.11
CA GLU A 156 -31.04 -14.65 -21.76
C GLU A 156 -32.40 -15.11 -21.24
N ALA A 157 -32.57 -15.20 -19.91
CA ALA A 157 -33.85 -15.58 -19.31
C ALA A 157 -34.99 -14.61 -19.65
N ARG A 158 -34.69 -13.31 -19.81
CA ARG A 158 -35.70 -12.32 -20.27
C ARG A 158 -36.08 -12.54 -21.72
N LEU A 159 -35.12 -12.85 -22.59
CA LEU A 159 -35.37 -13.11 -24.01
C LEU A 159 -36.18 -14.39 -24.21
N GLU A 160 -35.83 -15.47 -23.50
CA GLU A 160 -36.60 -16.72 -23.51
C GLU A 160 -38.02 -16.49 -22.98
N GLY A 161 -38.18 -15.72 -21.91
CA GLY A 161 -39.49 -15.37 -21.36
C GLY A 161 -40.36 -14.58 -22.36
N ILE A 162 -39.77 -13.64 -23.11
CA ILE A 162 -40.47 -12.89 -24.16
C ILE A 162 -40.86 -13.82 -25.32
N GLN A 163 -39.94 -14.70 -25.78
CA GLN A 163 -40.25 -15.67 -26.83
C GLN A 163 -41.40 -16.61 -26.41
N GLY A 164 -41.33 -17.18 -25.21
CA GLY A 164 -42.40 -18.04 -24.68
C GLY A 164 -43.74 -17.31 -24.53
N GLY A 165 -43.72 -16.04 -24.12
CA GLY A 165 -44.91 -15.20 -24.05
C GLY A 165 -45.54 -14.94 -25.43
N LEU A 166 -44.73 -14.67 -26.45
CA LEU A 166 -45.19 -14.50 -27.83
C LEU A 166 -45.76 -15.80 -28.41
N ASP A 167 -45.12 -16.94 -28.14
CA ASP A 167 -45.64 -18.25 -28.57
C ASP A 167 -46.97 -18.59 -27.88
N ALA A 168 -47.12 -18.27 -26.59
CA ALA A 168 -48.37 -18.45 -25.88
C ALA A 168 -49.50 -17.54 -26.42
N LEU A 169 -49.16 -16.34 -26.89
CA LEU A 169 -50.07 -15.43 -27.58
C LEU A 169 -50.52 -16.00 -28.93
N LEU A 170 -49.57 -16.47 -29.75
CA LEU A 170 -49.82 -17.05 -31.08
C LEU A 170 -50.61 -18.36 -31.00
N GLN A 171 -50.41 -19.16 -29.96
CA GLN A 171 -51.17 -20.38 -29.69
C GLN A 171 -52.54 -20.11 -29.03
N GLY A 172 -52.90 -18.85 -28.79
CA GLY A 172 -54.19 -18.46 -28.22
C GLY A 172 -54.37 -18.83 -26.75
N LYS A 173 -53.29 -19.14 -26.03
CA LYS A 173 -53.30 -19.53 -24.61
C LYS A 173 -53.30 -18.32 -23.67
N VAL A 174 -53.10 -17.11 -24.19
CA VAL A 174 -53.14 -15.86 -23.43
C VAL A 174 -54.37 -15.04 -23.86
N PRO A 175 -55.31 -14.73 -22.95
CA PRO A 175 -56.44 -13.89 -23.28
C PRO A 175 -55.98 -12.45 -23.51
N VAL A 176 -56.09 -11.95 -24.74
CA VAL A 176 -55.86 -10.54 -25.05
C VAL A 176 -57.18 -9.80 -24.94
N THR A 177 -57.42 -9.14 -23.82
CA THR A 177 -58.54 -8.19 -23.69
C THR A 177 -58.22 -6.91 -24.45
N PHE A 178 -58.68 -6.82 -25.70
CA PHE A 178 -58.74 -5.56 -26.42
C PHE A 178 -59.94 -4.76 -25.89
N THR A 179 -59.67 -3.62 -25.25
CA THR A 179 -60.72 -2.64 -24.91
C THR A 179 -61.15 -1.91 -26.19
N GLY A 180 -62.01 -2.54 -26.99
CA GLY A 180 -62.60 -1.96 -28.20
C GLY A 180 -63.86 -1.16 -27.85
N HIS A 181 -63.84 0.15 -28.11
CA HIS A 181 -65.05 0.98 -28.07
C HIS A 181 -65.75 0.91 -29.43
N PHE A 182 -66.68 -0.04 -29.59
CA PHE A 182 -67.58 -0.09 -30.76
C PHE A 182 -69.01 0.19 -30.33
N GLY A 183 -69.54 1.33 -30.78
CA GLY A 183 -70.96 1.68 -30.68
C GLY A 183 -71.40 2.48 -31.90
N ALA A 184 -72.23 1.87 -32.76
CA ALA A 184 -73.20 2.53 -33.63
C ALA A 184 -74.49 2.72 -32.80
N GLY A 185 -75.23 3.83 -32.69
CA GLY A 185 -75.57 5.01 -33.50
C GLY A 185 -77.12 5.13 -33.50
N PRO A 186 -77.82 6.27 -33.81
CA PRO A 186 -77.40 7.63 -34.26
C PRO A 186 -78.02 8.78 -33.38
N ALA A 187 -77.78 10.10 -33.52
CA ALA A 187 -77.19 10.99 -34.54
C ALA A 187 -76.49 12.18 -33.82
N VAL A 188 -75.38 12.79 -34.26
CA VAL A 188 -75.11 13.55 -35.50
C VAL A 188 -73.63 13.37 -35.93
N SER A 189 -73.37 13.45 -37.23
CA SER A 189 -72.15 13.03 -37.96
C SER A 189 -71.24 14.21 -38.36
N LEU A 190 -69.91 14.13 -38.08
CA LEU A 190 -68.77 14.28 -39.02
C LEU A 190 -67.39 14.14 -38.29
N ALA A 191 -66.47 13.41 -38.93
CA ALA A 191 -65.08 12.94 -38.62
C ALA A 191 -64.02 13.94 -38.03
N PRO A 192 -62.73 13.53 -37.80
CA PRO A 192 -62.12 12.27 -37.32
C PRO A 192 -61.15 12.46 -36.11
N ALA A 193 -60.73 11.36 -35.45
CA ALA A 193 -59.63 11.34 -34.44
C ALA A 193 -58.24 11.26 -35.13
N PRO A 194 -57.06 11.41 -34.43
CA PRO A 194 -56.56 10.28 -33.61
C PRO A 194 -55.64 10.60 -32.38
N SER A 195 -55.62 9.63 -31.46
CA SER A 195 -54.49 9.03 -30.70
C SER A 195 -53.50 9.79 -29.80
N THR A 196 -53.33 9.19 -28.60
CA THR A 196 -52.12 9.01 -27.74
C THR A 196 -51.59 10.26 -27.00
N ALA A 197 -51.11 10.21 -25.75
CA ALA A 197 -50.43 9.14 -25.04
C ALA A 197 -50.64 9.21 -23.51
N SER A 198 -50.76 8.06 -22.86
CA SER A 198 -50.48 7.93 -21.42
C SER A 198 -48.97 7.87 -21.25
N THR A 199 -48.37 9.01 -20.93
CA THR A 199 -47.00 9.05 -20.40
C THR A 199 -47.06 8.65 -18.93
N LEU A 200 -46.37 7.57 -18.58
CA LEU A 200 -46.01 7.26 -17.20
C LEU A 200 -45.17 8.42 -16.66
N ASN A 201 -45.83 9.35 -15.95
CA ASN A 201 -45.17 10.46 -15.31
C ASN A 201 -44.55 9.95 -14.00
N PHE A 202 -43.23 9.75 -14.02
CA PHE A 202 -42.45 9.64 -12.79
C PHE A 202 -42.42 11.01 -12.10
N ASN A 203 -42.58 10.99 -10.78
CA ASN A 203 -42.51 12.10 -9.83
C ASN A 203 -43.76 12.98 -9.73
N THR A 204 -44.59 12.69 -8.73
CA THR A 204 -45.08 13.70 -7.77
C THR A 204 -45.54 12.96 -6.52
N ALA A 205 -44.62 12.80 -5.56
CA ALA A 205 -45.01 12.55 -4.18
C ALA A 205 -45.63 13.84 -3.61
N PRO A 206 -46.64 13.77 -2.73
CA PRO A 206 -47.28 14.95 -2.17
C PRO A 206 -46.31 15.69 -1.25
N ALA A 207 -46.20 17.01 -1.44
CA ALA A 207 -45.53 17.90 -0.51
C ALA A 207 -46.24 17.87 0.86
N PRO A 208 -45.52 17.63 1.98
CA PRO A 208 -45.96 18.04 3.30
C PRO A 208 -45.60 19.52 3.56
N ALA A 209 -46.45 20.16 4.37
CA ALA A 209 -46.45 21.57 4.75
C ALA A 209 -45.13 22.10 5.37
N PRO A 210 -44.91 23.43 5.38
CA PRO A 210 -43.69 24.05 5.91
C PRO A 210 -43.71 24.14 7.45
N GLU A 211 -42.67 23.63 8.10
CA GLU A 211 -42.38 23.86 9.52
C GLU A 211 -40.94 24.41 9.71
N PRO A 212 -40.66 25.14 10.81
CA PRO A 212 -39.71 26.27 10.89
C PRO A 212 -38.22 25.86 11.13
N PRO A 213 -37.26 26.82 11.05
CA PRO A 213 -35.86 26.52 10.76
C PRO A 213 -35.05 26.14 12.00
N VAL A 214 -34.18 25.14 11.87
CA VAL A 214 -33.12 24.85 12.84
C VAL A 214 -31.76 25.26 12.25
N PRO A 215 -30.89 25.97 13.00
CA PRO A 215 -29.71 26.63 12.45
C PRO A 215 -28.46 25.73 12.47
N GLY A 216 -27.68 25.82 11.40
CA GLY A 216 -26.22 25.77 11.51
C GLY A 216 -25.54 24.51 10.97
N MET A 217 -25.19 24.52 9.69
CA MET A 217 -23.90 24.02 9.18
C MET A 217 -23.45 24.89 8.00
N PRO A 218 -22.14 25.16 7.84
CA PRO A 218 -21.64 26.12 6.86
C PRO A 218 -21.82 25.64 5.43
N VAL A 219 -22.43 26.49 4.59
CA VAL A 219 -22.50 26.32 3.15
C VAL A 219 -21.12 26.56 2.57
N VAL A 220 -20.47 25.50 2.10
CA VAL A 220 -19.24 25.62 1.31
C VAL A 220 -19.64 25.82 -0.14
N THR A 221 -19.55 27.07 -0.61
CA THR A 221 -19.79 27.45 -2.00
C THR A 221 -18.62 26.96 -2.86
N ALA A 222 -18.75 25.80 -3.49
CA ALA A 222 -17.83 25.38 -4.53
C ALA A 222 -18.11 26.19 -5.81
N LEU A 223 -17.24 27.16 -6.12
CA LEU A 223 -17.21 27.82 -7.43
C LEU A 223 -16.71 26.81 -8.47
N ALA A 224 -17.63 26.06 -9.08
CA ALA A 224 -17.32 25.26 -10.27
C ALA A 224 -17.17 26.21 -11.48
N LYS A 225 -15.93 26.61 -11.78
CA LYS A 225 -15.61 27.17 -13.10
C LYS A 225 -15.46 26.00 -14.07
N VAL A 226 -16.43 25.84 -14.96
CA VAL A 226 -16.33 24.93 -16.10
C VAL A 226 -15.60 25.69 -17.21
N PHE A 227 -14.39 25.26 -17.54
CA PHE A 227 -13.69 25.70 -18.74
C PHE A 227 -14.12 24.81 -19.90
N THR A 228 -14.52 25.43 -21.01
CA THR A 228 -14.81 24.69 -22.23
C THR A 228 -13.56 24.60 -23.10
N VAL A 229 -13.48 23.58 -23.96
CA VAL A 229 -12.32 23.34 -24.85
C VAL A 229 -12.00 24.55 -25.76
N ARG A 230 -12.94 25.48 -25.94
CA ARG A 230 -12.73 26.75 -26.66
C ARG A 230 -11.93 27.79 -25.87
N ASP A 231 -11.80 27.66 -24.55
CA ASP A 231 -11.07 28.62 -23.71
C ASP A 231 -9.56 28.32 -23.61
N ILE A 232 -9.11 27.15 -24.11
CA ILE A 232 -7.69 26.71 -24.07
C ILE A 232 -6.96 27.01 -25.39
N TRP A 233 -7.68 27.37 -26.45
CA TRP A 233 -7.09 27.66 -27.76
C TRP A 233 -7.49 29.07 -28.24
N LYS A 234 -6.78 30.07 -27.71
CA LYS A 234 -6.48 31.29 -28.45
C LYS A 234 -4.97 31.51 -28.42
N GLU A 235 -4.42 31.63 -29.64
CA GLU A 235 -3.04 31.98 -29.97
C GLU A 235 -2.56 33.28 -29.30
#